data_AF-A0A1H7QZF5-F1
#
_entry.id   AF-A0A1H7QZF5-F1
#
_cell.length_a   1.000
_cell.length_b   1.000
_cell.length_c   1.000
_cell.angle_alpha   90.00
_cell.angle_beta   90.00
_cell.angle_gamma   90.00
#
_symmetry.space_group_name_H-M   'P 1'
#
loop_
_entity.id
_entity.type
_entity.pdbx_description
1 polymer ?
#
loop_
_entity_poly.entity_id
_entity_poly.type
_entity_poly.pdbx_seq_one_letter_code
_entity_poly.pdbx_strand_id
1 'polypeptide(L)'
;MSDLIILFRYLVSIFSLACLYTVVAAQDTTEQKKSFFDRVELRQSFNTPDGKNAPVQFQMTFPKNKDHSFLIDGGIAYSLEQWGDGKIFGEYHRNTLVEKEQHNWQAGFASVWYAKAKRNQAGTTINRWFFSPTLKYIMDKVDTVHSLALNVDALPFRSGEKGLNLATNTLSSNKRLIHFALLSGGTEIQQNFSAKNDGEKGFILRPTLKVQYSLAGNKRRDLMTEPIKTWAFTFNYDQWYDLINTTDYEENYTHFFRGGFDYFFLTAAENSTNMDLSVGVSFNYGSKPQQALDQQQFWLFTINIQK
;
A
#
# COMPACT_ATOMS: atom_id res chain seq x y z
N MET A 1 30.13 13.82 4.29
CA MET A 1 29.79 12.54 3.60
C MET A 1 30.10 11.31 4.45
N SER A 2 31.21 11.29 5.20
CA SER A 2 31.57 10.20 6.15
C SER A 2 30.51 9.95 7.23
N ASP A 3 29.93 11.00 7.79
CA ASP A 3 29.09 10.88 9.00
C ASP A 3 27.69 10.33 8.69
N LEU A 4 27.19 10.58 7.48
CA LEU A 4 25.92 10.02 6.99
C LEU A 4 26.05 8.51 6.70
N ILE A 5 27.20 8.08 6.17
CA ILE A 5 27.50 6.66 5.96
C ILE A 5 27.59 5.92 7.31
N ILE A 6 28.14 6.59 8.33
CA ILE A 6 28.20 6.05 9.70
C ILE A 6 26.79 5.89 10.27
N LEU A 7 25.92 6.90 10.14
CA LEU A 7 24.52 6.84 10.60
C LEU A 7 23.72 5.71 9.91
N PHE A 8 23.87 5.56 8.60
CA PHE A 8 23.22 4.49 7.82
C PHE A 8 23.71 3.10 8.25
N ARG A 9 25.02 2.93 8.51
CA ARG A 9 25.57 1.67 9.04
C ARG A 9 25.00 1.33 10.43
N TYR A 10 24.81 2.33 11.30
CA TYR A 10 24.18 2.11 12.60
C TYR A 10 22.70 1.73 12.48
N LEU A 11 21.93 2.38 11.59
CA LEU A 11 20.53 2.03 11.35
C LEU A 11 20.36 0.61 10.80
N VAL A 12 21.18 0.22 9.81
CA VAL A 12 21.19 -1.15 9.28
C VAL A 12 21.59 -2.17 10.34
N SER A 13 22.56 -1.84 11.21
CA SER A 13 23.01 -2.72 12.30
C SER A 13 21.95 -2.86 13.40
N ILE A 14 21.22 -1.80 13.75
CA ILE A 14 20.11 -1.84 14.72
C ILE A 14 18.94 -2.66 14.14
N PHE A 15 18.65 -2.50 12.85
CA PHE A 15 17.59 -3.27 12.18
C PHE A 15 17.93 -4.77 12.12
N SER A 16 19.20 -5.11 11.84
CA SER A 16 19.65 -6.51 11.84
C SER A 16 19.73 -7.12 13.25
N LEU A 17 20.10 -6.35 14.28
CA LEU A 17 20.02 -6.80 15.68
C LEU A 17 18.58 -7.02 16.14
N ALA A 18 17.63 -6.17 15.72
CA ALA A 18 16.22 -6.31 16.04
C ALA A 18 15.60 -7.55 15.36
N CYS A 19 16.00 -7.85 14.11
CA CYS A 19 15.57 -9.06 13.39
C CYS A 19 16.14 -10.36 14.01
N LEU A 20 17.32 -10.32 14.62
CA LEU A 20 17.93 -11.48 15.27
C LEU A 20 17.32 -11.81 16.65
N TYR A 21 16.73 -10.82 17.34
CA TYR A 21 16.15 -11.03 18.67
C TYR A 21 14.73 -11.61 18.67
N THR A 22 14.01 -11.61 17.54
CA THR A 22 12.62 -12.12 17.47
C THR A 22 12.51 -13.60 17.10
N VAL A 23 13.61 -14.32 16.90
CA VAL A 23 13.59 -15.73 16.46
C VAL A 23 13.40 -16.73 17.62
N VAL A 24 13.46 -16.29 18.88
CA VAL A 24 13.36 -17.18 20.05
C VAL A 24 12.04 -16.97 20.80
N ALA A 25 10.90 -17.16 20.13
CA ALA A 25 9.60 -17.44 20.76
C ALA A 25 8.50 -17.79 19.73
N ALA A 26 8.77 -18.64 18.75
CA ALA A 26 7.69 -19.26 17.96
C ALA A 26 7.32 -20.59 18.63
N GLN A 27 6.38 -20.54 19.58
CA GLN A 27 5.78 -21.72 20.19
C GLN A 27 4.98 -22.50 19.14
N ASP A 28 5.15 -23.82 19.18
CA ASP A 28 4.31 -24.83 18.52
C ASP A 28 2.82 -24.47 18.68
N THR A 29 2.24 -23.94 17.62
CA THR A 29 0.81 -24.04 17.37
C THR A 29 0.66 -24.84 16.10
N THR A 30 -0.18 -25.87 16.15
CA THR A 30 -0.50 -26.75 15.04
C THR A 30 -1.32 -25.97 14.00
N GLU A 31 -0.71 -24.98 13.34
CA GLU A 31 -1.32 -24.27 12.23
C GLU A 31 -1.46 -25.25 11.06
N GLN A 32 -2.70 -25.40 10.58
CA GLN A 32 -2.96 -26.10 9.32
C GLN A 32 -2.03 -25.52 8.25
N LYS A 33 -1.17 -26.38 7.69
CA LYS A 33 -0.24 -26.03 6.63
C LYS A 33 -1.03 -25.52 5.42
N LYS A 34 -1.11 -24.19 5.29
CA LYS A 34 -1.73 -23.53 4.13
C LYS A 34 -1.06 -24.01 2.84
N SER A 35 -1.83 -24.21 1.78
CA SER A 35 -1.28 -24.60 0.49
C SER A 35 -0.44 -23.46 -0.09
N PHE A 36 0.45 -23.78 -1.04
CA PHE A 36 1.26 -22.76 -1.72
C PHE A 36 0.39 -21.62 -2.29
N PHE A 37 -0.77 -21.94 -2.85
CA PHE A 37 -1.67 -20.98 -3.49
C PHE A 37 -2.46 -20.10 -2.52
N ASP A 38 -2.51 -20.47 -1.24
CA ASP A 38 -3.13 -19.67 -0.17
C ASP A 38 -2.18 -18.59 0.37
N ARG A 39 -0.90 -18.67 -0.01
CA ARG A 39 0.16 -17.72 0.39
C ARG A 39 0.47 -16.68 -0.67
N VAL A 40 -0.17 -16.78 -1.84
CA VAL A 40 0.02 -15.86 -2.96
C VAL A 40 -1.03 -14.76 -2.91
N GLU A 41 -0.58 -13.51 -2.85
CA GLU A 41 -1.43 -12.32 -2.88
C GLU A 41 -1.30 -11.59 -4.23
N LEU A 42 -2.41 -11.07 -4.76
CA LEU A 42 -2.44 -10.27 -5.99
C LEU A 42 -3.01 -8.87 -5.68
N ARG A 43 -2.19 -7.83 -5.85
CA ARG A 43 -2.54 -6.43 -5.45
C ARG A 43 -1.87 -5.40 -6.35
N GLN A 44 -2.36 -4.15 -6.32
CA GLN A 44 -1.74 -3.01 -7.01
C GLN A 44 -0.37 -2.65 -6.41
N SER A 45 -0.28 -2.64 -5.07
CA SER A 45 0.93 -2.33 -4.33
C SER A 45 0.90 -2.90 -2.91
N PHE A 46 2.08 -3.12 -2.34
CA PHE A 46 2.38 -3.65 -1.01
C PHE A 46 2.95 -2.59 -0.06
N ASN A 47 2.98 -1.31 -0.47
CA ASN A 47 3.44 -0.18 0.34
C ASN A 47 2.43 0.30 1.42
N THR A 48 1.31 -0.39 1.59
CA THR A 48 0.31 -0.07 2.62
C THR A 48 0.01 -1.32 3.46
N PRO A 49 0.17 -1.27 4.79
CA PRO A 49 -0.08 -2.41 5.69
C PRO A 49 -1.54 -2.84 5.81
N ASP A 50 -2.48 -1.99 5.45
CA ASP A 50 -3.87 -2.24 5.82
C ASP A 50 -4.58 -3.16 4.82
N GLY A 51 -5.29 -4.15 5.36
CA GLY A 51 -5.99 -5.24 4.67
C GLY A 51 -7.15 -4.84 3.74
N LYS A 52 -7.25 -3.57 3.30
CA LYS A 52 -8.00 -3.21 2.10
C LYS A 52 -7.03 -3.01 0.95
N ASN A 53 -6.55 -4.16 0.51
CA ASN A 53 -5.68 -4.34 -0.63
C ASN A 53 -6.25 -3.62 -1.84
N ALA A 54 -5.50 -2.67 -2.40
CA ALA A 54 -5.84 -2.17 -3.72
C ALA A 54 -5.75 -3.36 -4.70
N PRO A 55 -6.82 -3.68 -5.45
CA PRO A 55 -6.85 -4.81 -6.38
C PRO A 55 -5.78 -4.63 -7.47
N VAL A 56 -5.35 -5.71 -8.13
CA VAL A 56 -4.64 -5.57 -9.40
C VAL A 56 -5.57 -4.84 -10.38
N GLN A 57 -5.04 -3.82 -11.05
CA GLN A 57 -5.83 -2.97 -11.94
C GLN A 57 -5.27 -3.03 -13.35
N PHE A 58 -6.14 -3.44 -14.28
CA PHE A 58 -5.93 -3.21 -15.70
C PHE A 58 -6.72 -1.98 -16.07
N GLN A 59 -6.02 -0.97 -16.59
CA GLN A 59 -6.59 0.34 -16.85
C GLN A 59 -6.37 0.72 -18.32
N MET A 60 -7.43 1.18 -18.95
CA MET A 60 -7.40 1.70 -20.32
C MET A 60 -7.92 3.13 -20.33
N THR A 61 -7.27 3.98 -21.11
CA THR A 61 -7.66 5.38 -21.32
C THR A 61 -7.62 5.71 -22.81
N PHE A 62 -8.47 6.66 -23.21
CA PHE A 62 -8.57 7.14 -24.58
C PHE A 62 -8.25 8.65 -24.58
N PRO A 63 -6.97 9.03 -24.58
CA PRO A 63 -6.58 10.43 -24.57
C PRO A 63 -6.95 11.09 -25.91
N LYS A 64 -7.29 12.38 -25.88
CA LYS A 64 -7.68 13.10 -27.11
C LYS A 64 -6.60 13.12 -28.21
N ASN A 65 -5.34 12.97 -27.82
CA ASN A 65 -4.17 13.16 -28.69
C ASN A 65 -3.30 11.90 -28.87
N LYS A 66 -3.75 10.72 -28.43
CA LYS A 66 -3.07 9.43 -28.72
C LYS A 66 -4.11 8.36 -29.03
N ASP A 67 -3.78 7.42 -29.92
CA ASP A 67 -4.73 6.39 -30.37
C ASP A 67 -5.22 5.49 -29.22
N HIS A 68 -4.36 5.25 -28.22
CA HIS A 68 -4.67 4.49 -27.02
C HIS A 68 -3.56 4.70 -25.98
N SER A 69 -3.92 4.72 -24.71
CA SER A 69 -2.94 4.62 -23.63
C SER A 69 -3.49 3.76 -22.50
N PHE A 70 -2.65 2.88 -21.98
CA PHE A 70 -2.98 1.95 -20.92
C PHE A 70 -2.00 2.09 -19.75
N LEU A 71 -2.49 1.73 -18.58
CA LEU A 71 -1.72 1.66 -17.36
C LEU A 71 -1.89 0.25 -16.78
N ILE A 72 -0.75 -0.38 -16.48
CA ILE A 72 -0.70 -1.69 -15.82
C ILE A 72 -0.07 -1.47 -14.47
N ASP A 73 -0.85 -1.69 -13.41
CA ASP A 73 -0.35 -1.73 -12.05
C ASP A 73 -0.68 -3.09 -11.44
N GLY A 74 0.35 -3.90 -11.23
CA GLY A 74 0.17 -5.21 -10.64
C GLY A 74 1.40 -5.67 -9.88
N GLY A 75 1.15 -6.37 -8.80
CA GLY A 75 2.16 -7.02 -8.01
C GLY A 75 1.70 -8.38 -7.48
N ILE A 76 2.68 -9.21 -7.23
CA ILE A 76 2.53 -10.52 -6.59
C ILE A 76 3.34 -10.53 -5.30
N ALA A 77 2.78 -11.08 -4.23
CA ALA A 77 3.51 -11.34 -3.00
C ALA A 77 3.37 -12.78 -2.54
N TYR A 78 4.35 -13.21 -1.76
CA TYR A 78 4.38 -14.49 -1.09
C TYR A 78 4.60 -14.29 0.41
N SER A 79 3.63 -14.74 1.21
CA SER A 79 3.67 -14.62 2.67
C SER A 79 4.68 -15.59 3.29
N LEU A 80 5.53 -15.05 4.17
CA LEU A 80 6.56 -15.77 4.91
C LEU A 80 6.07 -16.02 6.34
N GLU A 81 5.22 -17.04 6.51
CA GLU A 81 4.59 -17.40 7.80
C GLU A 81 5.60 -17.52 8.96
N GLN A 82 6.81 -17.98 8.67
CA GLN A 82 7.88 -18.15 9.67
C GLN A 82 8.33 -16.82 10.30
N TRP A 83 8.07 -15.69 9.63
CA TRP A 83 8.50 -14.35 10.03
C TRP A 83 7.29 -13.45 10.37
N GLY A 84 6.19 -14.06 10.84
CA GLY A 84 4.94 -13.37 11.17
C GLY A 84 4.24 -12.85 9.91
N ASP A 85 3.87 -11.57 9.89
CA ASP A 85 3.21 -10.92 8.75
C ASP A 85 4.21 -10.41 7.69
N GLY A 86 5.37 -11.06 7.60
CA GLY A 86 6.37 -10.78 6.58
C GLY A 86 5.96 -11.32 5.21
N LYS A 87 6.28 -10.60 4.15
CA LYS A 87 6.10 -11.07 2.76
C LYS A 87 7.16 -10.52 1.84
N ILE A 88 7.54 -11.34 0.86
CA ILE A 88 8.32 -10.90 -0.29
C ILE A 88 7.39 -10.55 -1.43
N PHE A 89 7.71 -9.54 -2.21
CA PHE A 89 6.85 -9.10 -3.30
C PHE A 89 7.64 -8.59 -4.50
N GLY A 90 6.97 -8.59 -5.65
CA GLY A 90 7.39 -7.93 -6.87
C GLY A 90 6.23 -7.13 -7.46
N GLU A 91 6.51 -5.91 -7.90
CA GLU A 91 5.55 -4.98 -8.51
C GLU A 91 6.05 -4.56 -9.89
N TYR A 92 5.11 -4.38 -10.81
CA TYR A 92 5.35 -3.81 -12.13
C TYR A 92 4.33 -2.71 -12.41
N HIS A 93 4.85 -1.54 -12.74
CA HIS A 93 4.09 -0.37 -13.11
C HIS A 93 4.48 0.04 -14.53
N ARG A 94 3.51 0.07 -15.43
CA ARG A 94 3.69 0.58 -16.79
C ARG A 94 2.70 1.68 -17.04
N ASN A 95 3.20 2.86 -17.41
CA ASN A 95 2.38 4.04 -17.67
C ASN A 95 2.67 4.58 -19.08
N THR A 96 1.70 4.48 -19.99
CA THR A 96 1.79 5.06 -21.35
C THR A 96 1.00 6.37 -21.48
N LEU A 97 0.38 6.84 -20.40
CA LEU A 97 -0.45 8.05 -20.37
C LEU A 97 0.40 9.31 -20.56
N VAL A 98 1.58 9.35 -19.95
CA VAL A 98 2.54 10.46 -19.98
C VAL A 98 3.33 10.51 -21.30
N GLU A 99 4.02 11.62 -21.55
CA GLU A 99 4.77 11.83 -22.81
C GLU A 99 5.86 10.77 -23.03
N LYS A 100 6.60 10.43 -21.97
CA LYS A 100 7.63 9.40 -21.98
C LYS A 100 7.09 8.16 -21.28
N GLU A 101 7.00 7.05 -22.00
CA GLU A 101 6.52 5.79 -21.44
C GLU A 101 7.33 5.39 -20.20
N GLN A 102 6.62 5.13 -19.09
CA GLN A 102 7.24 4.74 -17.83
C GLN A 102 7.15 3.24 -17.59
N HIS A 103 8.25 2.66 -17.14
CA HIS A 103 8.34 1.25 -16.77
C HIS A 103 9.13 1.11 -15.48
N ASN A 104 8.41 0.81 -14.40
CA ASN A 104 9.00 0.73 -13.08
C ASN A 104 8.81 -0.69 -12.56
N TRP A 105 9.93 -1.31 -12.15
CA TRP A 105 9.92 -2.61 -11.50
C TRP A 105 10.39 -2.45 -10.07
N GLN A 106 9.70 -3.08 -9.13
CA GLN A 106 10.07 -3.05 -7.73
C GLN A 106 10.03 -4.47 -7.17
N ALA A 107 10.94 -4.77 -6.26
CA ALA A 107 10.85 -5.98 -5.45
C ALA A 107 11.31 -5.68 -4.04
N GLY A 108 10.71 -6.35 -3.07
CA GLY A 108 10.97 -6.02 -1.69
C GLY A 108 10.45 -7.02 -0.68
N PHE A 109 10.61 -6.62 0.57
CA PHE A 109 10.09 -7.27 1.74
C PHE A 109 9.22 -6.26 2.51
N ALA A 110 8.01 -6.66 2.85
CA ALA A 110 7.10 -5.89 3.69
C ALA A 110 6.79 -6.70 4.95
N SER A 111 6.60 -6.02 6.08
CA SER A 111 6.16 -6.63 7.32
C SER A 111 5.18 -5.71 8.04
N VAL A 112 4.42 -6.28 8.98
CA VAL A 112 3.55 -5.53 9.88
C VAL A 112 3.92 -5.88 11.31
N TRP A 113 4.21 -4.86 12.10
CA TRP A 113 4.53 -4.96 13.51
C TRP A 113 3.42 -4.35 14.34
N TYR A 114 3.20 -4.96 15.50
CA TYR A 114 2.05 -4.65 16.31
C TYR A 114 2.45 -4.12 17.68
N ALA A 115 1.98 -2.92 18.01
CA ALA A 115 1.99 -2.48 19.39
C ALA A 115 0.97 -3.27 20.23
N LYS A 116 1.21 -3.29 21.55
CA LYS A 116 0.30 -3.90 22.53
C LYS A 116 -1.08 -3.26 22.43
N ALA A 117 -2.10 -4.11 22.30
CA ALA A 117 -3.49 -3.67 22.29
C ALA A 117 -3.93 -3.15 23.66
N LYS A 118 -4.65 -2.02 23.66
CA LYS A 118 -5.31 -1.46 24.83
C LYS A 118 -6.82 -1.57 24.65
N ARG A 119 -7.50 -2.08 25.67
CA ARG A 119 -8.96 -2.18 25.71
C ARG A 119 -9.54 -1.10 26.63
N ASN A 120 -10.71 -0.58 26.31
CA ASN A 120 -11.49 0.21 27.27
C ASN A 120 -11.97 -0.69 28.43
N GLN A 121 -12.46 -0.07 29.52
CA GLN A 121 -12.92 -0.81 30.72
C GLN A 121 -14.05 -1.80 30.41
N ALA A 122 -14.94 -1.46 29.48
CA ALA A 122 -16.04 -2.34 29.06
C ALA A 122 -15.60 -3.47 28.10
N GLY A 123 -14.35 -3.47 27.63
CA GLY A 123 -13.83 -4.46 26.68
C GLY A 123 -14.36 -4.33 25.23
N THR A 124 -15.21 -3.35 24.95
CA THR A 124 -15.91 -3.14 23.66
C THR A 124 -15.12 -2.35 22.63
N THR A 125 -13.99 -1.74 23.01
CA THR A 125 -13.12 -1.02 22.08
C THR A 125 -11.68 -1.46 22.25
N ILE A 126 -11.03 -1.81 21.14
CA ILE A 126 -9.63 -2.17 21.03
C ILE A 126 -8.91 -1.05 20.28
N ASN A 127 -7.87 -0.50 20.89
CA ASN A 127 -6.95 0.44 20.25
C ASN A 127 -5.56 -0.17 20.20
N ARG A 128 -4.86 -0.02 19.07
CA ARG A 128 -3.45 -0.42 18.94
C ARG A 128 -2.78 0.41 17.85
N TRP A 129 -1.46 0.35 17.79
CA TRP A 129 -0.69 0.89 16.68
C TRP A 129 -0.15 -0.24 15.81
N PHE A 130 -0.17 -0.02 14.51
CA PHE A 130 0.53 -0.83 13.52
C PHE A 130 1.72 -0.05 13.02
N PHE A 131 2.81 -0.77 12.76
CA PHE A 131 3.97 -0.24 12.06
C PHE A 131 4.22 -1.11 10.84
N SER A 132 4.52 -0.50 9.70
CA SER A 132 4.75 -1.25 8.47
C SER A 132 6.05 -0.86 7.82
N PRO A 133 7.16 -1.53 8.19
CA PRO A 133 8.38 -1.42 7.45
C PRO A 133 8.25 -2.13 6.09
N THR A 134 8.65 -1.45 5.03
CA THR A 134 8.77 -2.00 3.68
C THR A 134 10.13 -1.61 3.13
N LEU A 135 10.98 -2.61 2.89
CA LEU A 135 12.26 -2.45 2.22
C LEU A 135 12.11 -2.91 0.78
N LYS A 136 12.46 -2.05 -0.18
CA LYS A 136 12.33 -2.37 -1.60
C LYS A 136 13.49 -1.85 -2.42
N TYR A 137 13.81 -2.61 -3.44
CA TYR A 137 14.66 -2.18 -4.53
C TYR A 137 13.76 -1.72 -5.69
N ILE A 138 14.10 -0.58 -6.28
CA ILE A 138 13.33 0.09 -7.31
C ILE A 138 14.22 0.23 -8.54
N MET A 139 13.69 -0.14 -9.69
CA MET A 139 14.26 0.14 -11.00
C MET A 139 13.27 0.99 -11.80
N ASP A 140 13.62 2.25 -12.00
CA ASP A 140 12.94 3.12 -12.94
C ASP A 140 13.68 3.06 -14.28
N LYS A 141 13.05 2.54 -15.32
CA LYS A 141 13.68 2.43 -16.65
C LYS A 141 13.64 3.71 -17.47
N VAL A 142 12.82 4.69 -17.08
CA VAL A 142 12.69 5.99 -17.76
C VAL A 142 14.02 6.72 -17.67
N ASP A 143 14.55 6.80 -16.45
CA ASP A 143 15.78 7.51 -16.14
C ASP A 143 16.92 6.55 -15.73
N THR A 144 16.65 5.24 -15.83
CA THR A 144 17.55 4.14 -15.47
C THR A 144 18.08 4.29 -14.04
N VAL A 145 17.20 4.76 -13.15
CA VAL A 145 17.50 4.97 -11.74
C VAL A 145 17.31 3.65 -11.01
N HIS A 146 18.31 3.29 -10.22
CA HIS A 146 18.27 2.16 -9.29
C HIS A 146 18.35 2.69 -7.87
N SER A 147 17.40 2.26 -7.05
CA SER A 147 17.25 2.77 -5.70
C SER A 147 16.98 1.67 -4.71
N LEU A 148 17.41 1.91 -3.47
CA LEU A 148 16.95 1.16 -2.30
C LEU A 148 16.09 2.10 -1.46
N ALA A 149 14.88 1.70 -1.14
CA ALA A 149 13.94 2.50 -0.34
C ALA A 149 13.44 1.71 0.87
N LEU A 150 13.40 2.37 2.02
CA LEU A 150 12.77 1.91 3.25
C LEU A 150 11.62 2.84 3.59
N ASN A 151 10.41 2.31 3.61
CA ASN A 151 9.22 3.00 4.10
C ASN A 151 8.88 2.46 5.48
N VAL A 152 8.54 3.34 6.41
CA VAL A 152 8.02 2.97 7.73
C VAL A 152 6.78 3.80 8.00
N ASP A 153 5.61 3.17 7.92
CA ASP A 153 4.34 3.82 8.26
C ASP A 153 3.89 3.43 9.67
N ALA A 154 3.32 4.39 10.41
CA ALA A 154 2.65 4.18 11.69
C ALA A 154 1.15 4.48 11.54
N LEU A 155 0.32 3.53 11.97
CA LEU A 155 -1.12 3.56 11.75
C LEU A 155 -1.86 3.30 13.07
N PRO A 156 -2.75 4.21 13.49
CA PRO A 156 -3.64 3.96 14.61
C PRO A 156 -4.77 3.02 14.14
N PHE A 157 -4.91 1.92 14.86
CA PHE A 157 -6.04 1.01 14.71
C PHE A 157 -7.02 1.20 15.86
N ARG A 158 -8.30 1.25 15.50
CA ARG A 158 -9.40 1.29 16.45
C ARG A 158 -10.52 0.40 15.94
N SER A 159 -10.93 -0.57 16.76
CA SER A 159 -12.11 -1.39 16.51
C SER A 159 -13.06 -1.32 17.71
N GLY A 160 -14.32 -1.04 17.47
CA GLY A 160 -15.37 -1.11 18.49
C GLY A 160 -16.77 -0.95 17.92
N GLU A 161 -17.76 -1.08 18.80
CA GLU A 161 -19.19 -1.03 18.43
C GLU A 161 -19.73 0.39 18.22
N LYS A 162 -19.11 1.39 18.86
CA LYS A 162 -19.54 2.80 18.79
C LYS A 162 -18.47 3.66 18.14
N GLY A 163 -18.89 4.65 17.36
CA GLY A 163 -18.01 5.60 16.67
C GLY A 163 -17.31 5.01 15.44
N LEU A 164 -16.45 5.81 14.81
CA LEU A 164 -15.73 5.42 13.59
C LEU A 164 -14.51 4.55 13.94
N ASN A 165 -14.46 3.35 13.37
CA ASN A 165 -13.29 2.48 13.42
C ASN A 165 -12.20 2.98 12.46
N LEU A 166 -10.95 2.79 12.86
CA LEU A 166 -9.76 3.16 12.10
C LEU A 166 -8.99 1.90 11.71
N ALA A 167 -8.52 1.85 10.46
CA ALA A 167 -7.87 0.69 9.86
C ALA A 167 -8.73 -0.59 9.92
N THR A 168 -10.05 -0.45 10.04
CA THR A 168 -11.03 -1.55 9.95
C THR A 168 -12.43 -1.01 9.62
N ASN A 169 -13.33 -1.91 9.26
CA ASN A 169 -14.69 -1.55 8.85
C ASN A 169 -15.52 -1.06 10.05
N THR A 170 -16.32 -0.02 9.80
CA THR A 170 -17.42 0.43 10.67
C THR A 170 -18.72 0.13 9.95
N LEU A 171 -19.58 -0.66 10.56
CA LEU A 171 -20.92 -0.88 10.04
C LEU A 171 -21.86 0.21 10.58
N SER A 172 -22.60 0.84 9.68
CA SER A 172 -23.73 1.70 10.04
C SER A 172 -24.77 0.93 10.88
N SER A 173 -25.61 1.65 11.63
CA SER A 173 -26.62 1.02 12.51
C SER A 173 -27.61 0.13 11.77
N ASN A 174 -27.96 0.48 10.52
CA ASN A 174 -28.83 -0.35 9.67
C ASN A 174 -28.06 -1.47 8.92
N LYS A 175 -26.73 -1.53 9.12
CA LYS A 175 -25.78 -2.49 8.53
C LYS A 175 -25.71 -2.49 7.01
N ARG A 176 -26.35 -1.52 6.33
CA ARG A 176 -26.36 -1.39 4.87
C ARG A 176 -25.16 -0.64 4.33
N LEU A 177 -24.50 0.15 5.18
CA LEU A 177 -23.30 0.91 4.82
C LEU A 177 -22.11 0.43 5.64
N ILE A 178 -20.98 0.31 4.96
CA ILE A 178 -19.65 0.05 5.50
C ILE A 178 -18.84 1.32 5.32
N HIS A 179 -18.30 1.83 6.42
CA HIS A 179 -17.28 2.88 6.38
C HIS A 179 -15.93 2.26 6.67
N PHE A 180 -14.89 2.79 6.04
CA PHE A 180 -13.52 2.47 6.38
C PHE A 180 -12.72 3.75 6.33
N ALA A 181 -11.98 4.01 7.40
CA ALA A 181 -11.12 5.17 7.50
C ALA A 181 -9.73 4.71 7.92
N LEU A 182 -8.73 5.27 7.28
CA LEU A 182 -7.32 5.02 7.54
C LEU A 182 -6.60 6.35 7.53
N LEU A 183 -5.76 6.55 8.53
CA LEU A 183 -4.84 7.66 8.65
C LEU A 183 -3.48 7.07 8.97
N SER A 184 -2.46 7.36 8.19
CA SER A 184 -1.09 6.91 8.49
C SER A 184 -0.12 8.05 8.38
N GLY A 185 0.79 8.14 9.34
CA GLY A 185 1.97 9.00 9.24
C GLY A 185 3.21 8.12 9.16
N GLY A 186 4.19 8.49 8.35
CA GLY A 186 5.36 7.67 8.15
C GLY A 186 6.57 8.43 7.68
N THR A 187 7.59 7.67 7.33
CA THR A 187 8.83 8.17 6.74
C THR A 187 9.28 7.24 5.64
N GLU A 188 9.76 7.83 4.56
CA GLU A 188 10.44 7.17 3.46
C GLU A 188 11.91 7.61 3.44
N ILE A 189 12.79 6.62 3.32
CA ILE A 189 14.22 6.80 3.16
C ILE A 189 14.60 6.13 1.85
N GLN A 190 15.16 6.88 0.91
CA GLN A 190 15.55 6.36 -0.40
C GLN A 190 17.00 6.74 -0.73
N GLN A 191 17.75 5.78 -1.24
CA GLN A 191 19.09 6.01 -1.79
C GLN A 191 19.08 5.63 -3.27
N ASN A 192 19.23 6.62 -4.14
CA ASN A 192 19.51 6.44 -5.56
C ASN A 192 21.01 6.23 -5.72
N PHE A 193 21.43 5.04 -6.13
CA PHE A 193 22.86 4.69 -6.22
C PHE A 193 23.34 4.48 -7.65
N SER A 194 22.42 4.31 -8.60
CA SER A 194 22.72 4.31 -10.03
C SER A 194 21.66 5.11 -10.76
N ALA A 195 22.06 5.90 -11.74
CA ALA A 195 21.18 6.68 -12.60
C ALA A 195 21.93 7.06 -13.87
N LYS A 196 21.21 7.41 -14.94
CA LYS A 196 21.83 7.91 -16.18
C LYS A 196 22.42 9.30 -15.98
N ASN A 197 21.69 10.16 -15.26
CA ASN A 197 22.15 11.49 -14.90
C ASN A 197 22.75 11.45 -13.49
N ASP A 198 23.94 12.01 -13.29
CA ASP A 198 24.56 12.07 -11.97
C ASP A 198 23.73 12.90 -10.99
N GLY A 199 22.97 13.86 -11.47
CA GLY A 199 22.03 14.64 -10.66
C GLY A 199 20.89 13.82 -10.05
N GLU A 200 20.58 12.62 -10.55
CA GLU A 200 19.54 11.76 -9.99
C GLU A 200 20.05 10.85 -8.87
N LYS A 201 21.38 10.78 -8.68
CA LYS A 201 22.00 10.01 -7.59
C LYS A 201 21.94 10.84 -6.31
N GLY A 202 21.61 10.18 -5.21
CA GLY A 202 21.52 10.88 -3.95
C GLY A 202 20.66 10.18 -2.91
N PHE A 203 20.56 10.84 -1.77
CA PHE A 203 19.79 10.43 -0.63
C PHE A 203 18.53 11.29 -0.52
N ILE A 204 17.41 10.66 -0.20
CA ILE A 204 16.13 11.32 -0.03
C ILE A 204 15.48 10.82 1.27
N LEU A 205 15.01 11.76 2.10
CA LEU A 205 14.24 11.52 3.31
C LEU A 205 12.93 12.31 3.23
N ARG A 206 11.82 11.59 3.33
CA ARG A 206 10.47 12.18 3.21
C ARG A 206 9.58 11.75 4.38
N PRO A 207 9.12 12.65 5.26
CA PRO A 207 7.90 12.39 6.02
C PRO A 207 6.71 12.18 5.08
N THR A 208 5.83 11.27 5.45
CA THR A 208 4.65 10.89 4.67
C THR A 208 3.38 11.02 5.50
N LEU A 209 2.29 11.37 4.82
CA LEU A 209 0.93 11.35 5.38
C LEU A 209 0.02 10.67 4.36
N LYS A 210 -0.78 9.69 4.80
CA LYS A 210 -1.77 9.04 3.95
C LYS A 210 -3.12 9.07 4.64
N VAL A 211 -4.14 9.44 3.88
CA VAL A 211 -5.54 9.46 4.31
C VAL A 211 -6.33 8.63 3.32
N GLN A 212 -7.04 7.63 3.83
CA GLN A 212 -7.94 6.83 3.02
C GLN A 212 -9.32 6.78 3.67
N TYR A 213 -10.34 6.96 2.86
CA TYR A 213 -11.74 6.80 3.24
C TYR A 213 -12.48 5.98 2.20
N SER A 214 -13.35 5.09 2.66
CA SER A 214 -14.24 4.33 1.78
C SER A 214 -15.63 4.24 2.40
N LEU A 215 -16.63 4.50 1.56
CA LEU A 215 -18.04 4.27 1.85
C LEU A 215 -18.53 3.19 0.88
N ALA A 216 -19.07 2.09 1.40
CA ALA A 216 -19.53 0.97 0.59
C ALA A 216 -20.91 0.47 1.00
N GLY A 217 -21.67 -0.02 0.01
CA GLY A 217 -22.93 -0.73 0.24
C GLY A 217 -22.69 -2.17 0.67
N ASN A 218 -23.39 -2.64 1.70
CA ASN A 218 -23.31 -3.99 2.23
C ASN A 218 -24.57 -4.80 1.87
N LYS A 219 -24.37 -6.00 1.31
CA LYS A 219 -25.46 -6.94 1.03
C LYS A 219 -25.93 -7.69 2.27
N ARG A 220 -25.02 -7.94 3.24
CA ARG A 220 -25.32 -8.71 4.47
C ARG A 220 -25.86 -7.82 5.59
N ARG A 221 -26.74 -8.38 6.42
CA ARG A 221 -27.30 -7.72 7.62
C ARG A 221 -26.84 -8.35 8.93
N ASP A 222 -25.93 -9.31 8.87
CA ASP A 222 -25.35 -9.98 10.03
C ASP A 222 -23.97 -9.39 10.38
N LEU A 223 -23.64 -9.36 11.68
CA LEU A 223 -22.37 -8.87 12.25
C LEU A 223 -21.30 -9.97 12.32
N MET A 224 -21.69 -11.25 12.28
CA MET A 224 -20.78 -12.38 12.51
C MET A 224 -19.98 -12.82 11.27
N THR A 225 -20.25 -12.23 10.11
CA THR A 225 -19.58 -12.60 8.85
C THR A 225 -19.00 -11.38 8.15
N GLU A 226 -17.95 -11.59 7.35
CA GLU A 226 -17.35 -10.52 6.56
C GLU A 226 -18.39 -9.78 5.68
N PRO A 227 -18.32 -8.44 5.59
CA PRO A 227 -19.26 -7.67 4.78
C PRO A 227 -19.14 -8.01 3.29
N ILE A 228 -20.27 -8.11 2.59
CA ILE A 228 -20.30 -8.28 1.13
C ILE A 228 -20.51 -6.89 0.50
N LYS A 229 -19.49 -6.35 -0.15
CA LYS A 229 -19.58 -5.07 -0.84
C LYS A 229 -20.39 -5.21 -2.13
N THR A 230 -21.23 -4.23 -2.42
CA THR A 230 -22.00 -4.13 -3.69
C THR A 230 -21.49 -2.98 -4.55
N TRP A 231 -21.20 -1.85 -3.91
CA TRP A 231 -20.55 -0.69 -4.49
C TRP A 231 -19.62 -0.06 -3.45
N ALA A 232 -18.63 0.71 -3.88
CA ALA A 232 -17.79 1.50 -3.00
C ALA A 232 -17.41 2.84 -3.63
N PHE A 233 -17.54 3.93 -2.88
CA PHE A 233 -16.79 5.16 -3.11
C PHE A 233 -15.48 5.10 -2.33
N THR A 234 -14.38 5.48 -2.96
CA THR A 234 -13.06 5.50 -2.35
C THR A 234 -12.42 6.86 -2.55
N PHE A 235 -11.76 7.34 -1.49
CA PHE A 235 -10.95 8.54 -1.45
C PHE A 235 -9.59 8.13 -0.88
N ASN A 236 -8.51 8.45 -1.59
CA ASN A 236 -7.16 8.30 -1.11
C ASN A 236 -6.40 9.60 -1.35
N TYR A 237 -5.64 10.01 -0.35
CA TYR A 237 -4.77 11.17 -0.42
C TYR A 237 -3.44 10.81 0.23
N ASP A 238 -2.39 10.75 -0.57
CA ASP A 238 -1.02 10.55 -0.12
C ASP A 238 -0.27 11.88 -0.25
N GLN A 239 0.62 12.16 0.69
CA GLN A 239 1.46 13.36 0.70
C GLN A 239 2.89 13.00 1.12
N TRP A 240 3.85 13.66 0.48
CA TRP A 240 5.27 13.60 0.81
C TRP A 240 5.86 15.02 0.88
N TYR A 241 6.91 15.16 1.68
CA TYR A 241 7.70 16.38 1.73
C TYR A 241 9.18 16.00 1.73
N ASP A 242 9.98 16.51 0.81
CA ASP A 242 11.41 16.26 0.73
C ASP A 242 12.14 17.01 1.85
N LEU A 243 12.24 16.39 3.02
CA LEU A 243 12.92 17.00 4.17
C LEU A 243 14.45 17.07 3.94
N ILE A 244 15.01 16.02 3.34
CA ILE A 244 16.39 16.00 2.86
C ILE A 244 16.34 15.40 1.46
N ASN A 245 16.90 16.10 0.48
CA ASN A 245 17.07 15.59 -0.88
C ASN A 245 18.44 16.07 -1.37
N THR A 246 19.33 15.14 -1.71
CA THR A 246 20.67 15.45 -2.23
C THR A 246 20.79 15.19 -3.72
N THR A 247 19.67 14.96 -4.41
CA THR A 247 19.62 14.89 -5.87
C THR A 247 19.42 16.32 -6.41
N ASP A 248 19.72 16.53 -7.69
CA ASP A 248 19.47 17.80 -8.40
C ASP A 248 17.98 18.03 -8.69
N TYR A 249 17.13 17.01 -8.46
CA TYR A 249 15.69 17.06 -8.65
C TYR A 249 14.98 17.26 -7.32
N GLU A 250 14.59 18.51 -7.05
CA GLU A 250 13.79 18.85 -5.87
C GLU A 250 12.29 18.86 -6.21
N GLU A 251 11.56 17.83 -5.79
CA GLU A 251 10.09 17.86 -5.87
C GLU A 251 9.48 18.66 -4.71
N ASN A 252 10.21 18.84 -3.60
CA ASN A 252 9.84 19.60 -2.40
C ASN A 252 8.56 19.11 -1.72
N TYR A 253 7.40 19.38 -2.31
CA TYR A 253 6.09 18.95 -1.84
C TYR A 253 5.37 18.20 -2.95
N THR A 254 4.98 16.96 -2.68
CA THR A 254 4.19 16.15 -3.62
C THR A 254 2.97 15.56 -2.94
N HIS A 255 1.96 15.32 -3.75
CA HIS A 255 0.72 14.72 -3.29
C HIS A 255 0.13 13.85 -4.40
N PHE A 256 -0.64 12.86 -3.99
CA PHE A 256 -1.41 12.01 -4.87
C PHE A 256 -2.83 11.89 -4.34
N PHE A 257 -3.78 12.42 -5.11
CA PHE A 257 -5.20 12.28 -4.85
C PHE A 257 -5.81 11.25 -5.80
N ARG A 258 -6.61 10.35 -5.25
CA ARG A 258 -7.45 9.40 -6.00
C ARG A 258 -8.85 9.34 -5.43
N GLY A 259 -9.84 9.66 -6.28
CA GLY A 259 -11.25 9.44 -6.01
C GLY A 259 -11.82 8.37 -6.94
N GLY A 260 -12.60 7.43 -6.44
CA GLY A 260 -13.12 6.33 -7.25
C GLY A 260 -14.51 5.85 -6.86
N PHE A 261 -15.16 5.19 -7.81
CA PHE A 261 -16.38 4.42 -7.63
C PHE A 261 -16.19 3.03 -8.23
N ASP A 262 -16.43 1.99 -7.44
CA ASP A 262 -16.36 0.60 -7.85
C ASP A 262 -17.71 -0.10 -7.68
N TYR A 263 -18.08 -0.96 -8.62
CA TYR A 263 -19.23 -1.85 -8.55
C TYR A 263 -18.77 -3.32 -8.53
N PHE A 264 -19.14 -4.04 -7.48
CA PHE A 264 -18.73 -5.42 -7.23
C PHE A 264 -19.80 -6.39 -7.75
N PHE A 265 -19.42 -7.25 -8.68
CA PHE A 265 -20.31 -8.28 -9.23
C PHE A 265 -19.91 -9.69 -8.78
N LEU A 266 -18.65 -9.89 -8.35
CA LEU A 266 -18.22 -11.11 -7.66
C LEU A 266 -17.53 -10.72 -6.35
N THR A 267 -17.97 -11.31 -5.24
CA THR A 267 -17.30 -11.18 -3.94
C THR A 267 -17.00 -12.57 -3.38
N ALA A 268 -15.77 -12.77 -2.91
CA ALA A 268 -15.26 -14.00 -2.32
C ALA A 268 -16.19 -14.52 -1.21
N ALA A 269 -16.61 -13.62 -0.33
CA ALA A 269 -17.53 -13.91 0.77
C ALA A 269 -18.91 -14.41 0.32
N GLU A 270 -19.34 -14.14 -0.92
CA GLU A 270 -20.64 -14.59 -1.44
C GLU A 270 -20.56 -15.95 -2.14
N ASN A 271 -19.52 -16.19 -2.93
CA ASN A 271 -19.51 -17.30 -3.89
C ASN A 271 -18.57 -18.45 -3.52
N SER A 272 -18.04 -18.46 -2.29
CA SER A 272 -16.98 -19.41 -1.88
C SER A 272 -15.78 -19.40 -2.83
N THR A 273 -15.60 -18.30 -3.57
CA THR A 273 -14.43 -18.04 -4.40
C THR A 273 -13.37 -17.36 -3.54
N ASN A 274 -12.09 -17.53 -3.87
CA ASN A 274 -11.01 -16.79 -3.23
C ASN A 274 -10.67 -15.51 -4.01
N MET A 275 -11.67 -14.85 -4.61
CA MET A 275 -11.44 -13.71 -5.49
C MET A 275 -12.64 -12.75 -5.52
N ASP A 276 -12.34 -11.46 -5.50
CA ASP A 276 -13.27 -10.36 -5.77
C ASP A 276 -13.05 -9.82 -7.19
N LEU A 277 -14.14 -9.53 -7.90
CA LEU A 277 -14.12 -8.86 -9.19
C LEU A 277 -15.04 -7.63 -9.17
N SER A 278 -14.52 -6.50 -9.65
CA SER A 278 -15.29 -5.27 -9.80
C SER A 278 -14.89 -4.49 -11.04
N VAL A 279 -15.79 -3.62 -11.49
CA VAL A 279 -15.50 -2.58 -12.48
C VAL A 279 -15.64 -1.23 -11.80
N GLY A 280 -14.81 -0.27 -12.20
CA GLY A 280 -14.79 1.02 -11.55
C GLY A 280 -14.40 2.16 -12.48
N VAL A 281 -14.66 3.36 -11.99
CA VAL A 281 -14.15 4.60 -12.55
C VAL A 281 -13.40 5.34 -11.47
N SER A 282 -12.22 5.89 -11.78
CA SER A 282 -11.49 6.72 -10.84
C SER A 282 -10.86 7.94 -11.50
N PHE A 283 -10.73 8.99 -10.72
CA PHE A 283 -10.00 10.20 -11.04
C PHE A 283 -8.72 10.22 -10.21
N ASN A 284 -7.59 10.48 -10.87
CA ASN A 284 -6.29 10.58 -10.26
C ASN A 284 -5.71 11.96 -10.56
N TYR A 285 -5.10 12.57 -9.55
CA TYR A 285 -4.47 13.88 -9.65
C TYR A 285 -3.26 13.94 -8.72
N GLY A 286 -2.08 14.22 -9.26
CA GLY A 286 -0.86 14.28 -8.47
C GLY A 286 0.28 13.46 -9.05
N SER A 287 1.35 13.33 -8.27
CA SER A 287 2.52 12.49 -8.53
C SER A 287 2.70 11.47 -7.41
N LYS A 288 3.34 10.34 -7.70
CA LYS A 288 3.65 9.31 -6.70
C LYS A 288 5.12 8.90 -6.85
N PRO A 289 6.03 9.60 -6.13
CA PRO A 289 7.47 9.43 -6.30
C PRO A 289 7.95 7.99 -6.08
N GLN A 290 7.34 7.30 -5.11
CA GLN A 290 7.64 5.89 -4.81
C GLN A 290 7.35 4.91 -5.95
N GLN A 291 6.51 5.29 -6.90
CA GLN A 291 6.17 4.51 -8.08
C GLN A 291 6.77 5.12 -9.35
N ALA A 292 7.59 6.17 -9.21
CA ALA A 292 8.08 7.01 -10.30
C ALA A 292 6.94 7.39 -11.26
N LEU A 293 5.82 7.83 -10.68
CA LEU A 293 4.70 8.40 -11.42
C LEU A 293 4.79 9.92 -11.31
N ASP A 294 4.97 10.57 -12.45
CA ASP A 294 5.06 12.03 -12.54
C ASP A 294 3.71 12.69 -12.24
N GLN A 295 3.71 14.02 -12.13
CA GLN A 295 2.49 14.81 -11.95
C GLN A 295 1.56 14.62 -13.15
N GLN A 296 0.37 14.07 -12.90
CA GLN A 296 -0.60 13.78 -13.95
C GLN A 296 -2.04 13.92 -13.44
N GLN A 297 -2.97 14.13 -14.38
CA GLN A 297 -4.40 14.23 -14.12
C GLN A 297 -5.18 13.43 -15.15
N PHE A 298 -5.90 12.40 -14.71
CA PHE A 298 -6.59 11.52 -15.65
C PHE A 298 -7.76 10.77 -15.01
N TRP A 299 -8.72 10.42 -15.87
CA TRP A 299 -9.80 9.50 -15.55
C TRP A 299 -9.45 8.10 -16.03
N LEU A 300 -9.88 7.11 -15.27
CA LEU A 300 -9.64 5.71 -15.52
C LEU A 300 -10.93 4.93 -15.50
N PHE A 301 -11.07 4.01 -16.44
CA PHE A 301 -11.94 2.86 -16.30
C PHE A 301 -11.09 1.66 -15.87
N THR A 302 -11.51 0.96 -14.81
CA THR A 302 -10.71 -0.10 -14.19
C THR A 302 -11.49 -1.40 -14.14
N ILE A 303 -10.81 -2.50 -14.49
CA ILE A 303 -11.22 -3.85 -14.09
C ILE A 303 -10.30 -4.24 -12.94
N ASN A 304 -10.92 -4.54 -11.81
CA ASN A 304 -10.26 -4.78 -10.55
C ASN A 304 -10.35 -6.27 -10.19
N ILE A 305 -9.21 -6.88 -9.89
CA ILE A 305 -9.11 -8.27 -9.46
C ILE A 305 -8.38 -8.32 -8.12
N GLN A 306 -8.98 -8.93 -7.11
CA GLN A 306 -8.37 -9.07 -5.77
C GLN A 306 -8.44 -10.51 -5.30
N LYS A 307 -7.32 -11.03 -4.79
CA LYS A 307 -7.21 -12.32 -4.08
C LYS A 307 -6.51 -12.12 -2.74
#